data_AF-A0AAU7WYC7-F1
#
_entry.id   AF-A0AAU7WYC7-F1
#
_cell.length_a   1.000
_cell.length_b   1.000
_cell.length_c   1.000
_cell.angle_alpha   90.00
_cell.angle_beta   90.00
_cell.angle_gamma   90.00
#
_symmetry.space_group_name_H-M   'P 1'
#
loop_
_entity.id
_entity.type
_entity.pdbx_description
1 polymer ?
#
loop_
_entity_poly.entity_id
_entity_poly.type
_entity_poly.pdbx_seq_one_letter_code
_entity_poly.pdbx_strand_id
1 'polypeptide(L)' 'MNEPELCPACGARNDCTLADPRRAGQACWCYSVDIDPAIIEALAPELRNQACLCPRCAGVDAQMRAATLPRP' A
#
# COMPACT_ATOMS: atom_id res chain seq x y z
N MET A 1 -17.48 8.31 4.62
CA MET A 1 -16.60 7.93 5.74
C MET A 1 -15.36 7.35 5.08
N ASN A 2 -14.17 7.96 5.22
CA ASN A 2 -12.96 7.39 4.63
C ASN A 2 -12.66 6.07 5.33
N GLU A 3 -12.56 4.98 4.57
CA GLU A 3 -12.10 3.69 5.08
C GLU A 3 -10.59 3.62 4.89
N PRO A 4 -9.78 3.92 5.93
CA PRO A 4 -8.32 4.03 5.79
C PRO A 4 -7.67 2.69 5.45
N GLU A 5 -8.39 1.58 5.60
CA GLU A 5 -7.96 0.22 5.25
C GLU A 5 -8.22 -0.16 3.78
N LEU A 6 -8.93 0.69 3.02
CA LEU A 6 -9.23 0.46 1.62
C LEU A 6 -8.36 1.31 0.70
N CYS A 7 -7.98 0.73 -0.43
CA CYS A 7 -7.22 1.37 -1.49
C CYS A 7 -8.14 2.33 -2.26
N PRO A 8 -7.79 3.62 -2.36
CA PRO A 8 -8.65 4.60 -3.05
C PRO A 8 -8.72 4.36 -4.57
N ALA A 9 -7.75 3.64 -5.15
CA ALA A 9 -7.70 3.38 -6.59
C ALA A 9 -8.57 2.19 -7.03
N CYS A 10 -8.77 1.18 -6.16
CA CYS A 10 -9.47 -0.05 -6.54
C CYS A 10 -10.51 -0.55 -5.53
N GLY A 11 -10.65 0.09 -4.37
CA GLY A 11 -11.56 -0.29 -3.29
C GLY A 11 -11.20 -1.57 -2.53
N ALA A 12 -10.14 -2.28 -2.90
CA ALA A 12 -9.66 -3.46 -2.17
C ALA A 12 -8.90 -3.08 -0.91
N ARG A 13 -8.61 -4.04 -0.01
CA ARG A 13 -7.78 -3.76 1.17
C ARG A 13 -6.40 -3.27 0.75
N ASN A 14 -5.89 -2.26 1.45
CA ASN A 14 -4.54 -1.72 1.20
C ASN A 14 -3.44 -2.44 1.98
N ASP A 15 -3.81 -3.35 2.89
CA ASP A 15 -2.92 -4.11 3.75
C ASP A 15 -1.95 -3.23 4.57
N CYS A 16 -2.31 -1.96 4.79
CA CYS A 16 -1.52 -1.05 5.57
C CYS A 16 -1.65 -1.37 7.06
N THR A 17 -0.53 -1.66 7.72
CA THR A 17 -0.51 -1.93 9.16
C THR A 17 -0.84 -0.70 9.99
N LEU A 18 -0.52 0.50 9.50
CA LEU A 18 -0.83 1.78 10.15
C LEU A 18 -2.31 2.16 10.09
N ALA A 19 -3.03 1.68 9.07
CA ALA A 19 -4.47 1.89 8.94
C ALA A 19 -5.28 0.99 9.89
N ASP A 20 -4.66 -0.09 10.40
CA ASP A 20 -5.26 -0.99 11.36
C ASP A 20 -4.69 -0.72 12.76
N PRO A 21 -5.49 -0.18 13.71
CA PRO A 21 -5.00 0.13 15.05
C PRO A 21 -4.47 -1.10 15.81
N ARG A 22 -4.85 -2.32 15.40
CA ARG A 22 -4.34 -3.57 15.99
C ARG A 22 -2.93 -3.93 15.47
N ARG A 23 -2.56 -3.40 14.31
CA ARG A 23 -1.28 -3.66 13.63
C ARG A 23 -0.38 -2.44 13.53
N ALA A 24 -0.80 -1.27 14.02
CA ALA A 24 -0.06 -0.01 13.92
C ALA A 24 1.37 -0.04 14.50
N GLY A 25 1.72 -1.02 15.34
CA GLY A 25 3.09 -1.25 15.82
C GLY A 25 3.98 -2.13 14.91
N GLN A 26 3.45 -2.66 13.82
CA GLN A 26 4.16 -3.53 12.88
C GLN A 26 4.63 -2.74 11.66
N ALA A 27 5.79 -3.13 11.11
CA ALA A 27 6.29 -2.56 9.86
C ALA A 27 5.25 -2.78 8.74
N CYS A 28 4.88 -1.70 8.06
CA CYS A 28 4.02 -1.79 6.88
C CYS A 28 4.84 -2.30 5.70
N TRP A 29 4.21 -3.06 4.80
CA TRP A 29 4.85 -3.56 3.59
C TRP A 29 5.45 -2.45 2.72
N CYS A 30 4.88 -1.23 2.78
CA CYS A 30 5.34 -0.09 2.00
C CYS A 30 6.77 0.35 2.38
N TYR A 31 7.27 -0.05 3.56
CA TYR A 31 8.65 0.21 3.98
C TYR A 31 9.68 -0.76 3.40
N SER A 32 9.23 -1.84 2.75
CA SER A 32 10.11 -2.89 2.20
C SER A 32 10.12 -2.94 0.67
N VAL A 33 9.51 -1.94 0.03
CA VAL A 33 9.37 -1.86 -1.42
C VAL A 33 9.69 -0.46 -1.90
N ASP A 34 9.99 -0.35 -3.19
CA ASP A 34 10.11 0.94 -3.87
C ASP A 34 8.84 1.21 -4.67
N ILE A 35 8.13 2.28 -4.31
CA ILE A 35 6.88 2.70 -4.97
C ILE A 35 7.22 3.86 -5.91
N ASP A 36 6.98 3.68 -7.20
CA ASP A 36 7.18 4.73 -8.18
C ASP A 36 6.27 5.94 -7.86
N PRO A 37 6.81 7.14 -7.61
CA PRO A 37 6.01 8.31 -7.30
C PRO A 37 5.02 8.67 -8.41
N ALA A 38 5.31 8.31 -9.67
CA ALA A 38 4.40 8.55 -10.80
C ALA A 38 3.05 7.85 -10.61
N ILE A 39 3.01 6.73 -9.89
CA ILE A 39 1.76 6.01 -9.57
C ILE A 39 0.88 6.85 -8.63
N ILE A 40 1.50 7.51 -7.65
CA ILE A 40 0.80 8.38 -6.70
C ILE A 40 0.34 9.66 -7.40
N GLU A 41 1.18 10.21 -8.27
CA GLU A 41 0.84 11.37 -9.10
C GLU A 41 -0.24 11.09 -10.13
N ALA A 42 -0.37 9.85 -10.61
CA ALA A 42 -1.45 9.42 -11.50
C ALA A 42 -2.83 9.35 -10.80
N LEU A 43 -2.86 9.31 -9.46
CA LEU A 43 -4.13 9.35 -8.72
C LEU A 43 -4.82 10.71 -8.89
N ALA A 44 -6.15 10.68 -8.90
CA ALA A 44 -6.95 11.89 -8.77
C ALA A 44 -6.48 12.69 -7.54
N PRO A 45 -6.30 14.02 -7.64
CA PRO A 45 -5.74 14.84 -6.57
C PRO A 45 -6.54 14.71 -5.27
N GLU A 46 -7.86 14.52 -5.38
CA GLU A 46 -8.73 14.28 -4.24
C GLU A 46 -8.36 13.01 -3.48
N LEU A 47 -7.90 11.95 -4.16
CA LEU A 47 -7.57 10.65 -3.56
C LEU A 47 -6.16 10.60 -2.95
N ARG A 48 -5.31 11.59 -3.24
CA ARG A 48 -3.95 11.68 -2.71
C ARG A 48 -4.00 12.03 -1.22
N ASN A 49 -3.07 11.48 -0.44
CA ASN A 49 -2.97 11.70 1.02
C ASN A 49 -4.21 11.30 1.85
N GLN A 50 -5.17 10.57 1.28
CA GLN A 50 -6.36 10.12 1.99
C GLN A 50 -6.22 8.72 2.61
N ALA A 51 -5.63 7.78 1.86
CA ALA A 51 -5.45 6.39 2.27
C ALA A 51 -4.25 5.76 1.54
N CYS A 52 -3.74 4.66 2.07
CA CYS A 52 -2.65 3.91 1.43
C CYS A 52 -3.16 3.16 0.20
N LEU A 53 -2.32 3.06 -0.84
CA LEU A 53 -2.55 2.17 -1.99
C LEU A 53 -2.36 0.72 -1.58
N CYS A 54 -2.99 -0.24 -2.27
CA CYS A 54 -2.65 -1.66 -2.12
C CYS A 54 -1.39 -2.01 -2.93
N PRO A 55 -0.69 -3.12 -2.61
CA PRO A 55 0.53 -3.55 -3.34
C PRO A 55 0.35 -3.65 -4.86
N ARG A 56 -0.86 -4.02 -5.30
CA ARG A 56 -1.21 -4.10 -6.72
C ARG A 56 -1.29 -2.73 -7.38
N CYS A 57 -1.98 -1.78 -6.74
CA CYS A 57 -2.10 -0.41 -7.26
C CYS A 57 -0.80 0.37 -7.12
N ALA A 58 0.03 0.05 -6.12
CA ALA A 58 1.38 0.58 -5.97
C ALA A 58 2.40 -0.06 -6.94
N GLY A 59 2.01 -1.06 -7.74
CA GLY A 59 2.90 -1.69 -8.72
C GLY A 59 3.99 -2.59 -8.12
N VAL A 60 3.88 -2.97 -6.85
CA VAL A 60 4.93 -3.68 -6.09
C VAL A 60 4.60 -5.15 -5.81
N ASP A 61 3.52 -5.70 -6.37
CA ASP A 61 3.11 -7.10 -6.16
C ASP A 61 4.26 -8.08 -6.43
N ALA A 62 5.03 -7.85 -7.50
CA ALA A 62 6.21 -8.64 -7.82
C ALA A 62 7.33 -8.51 -6.76
N GLN A 63 7.57 -7.30 -6.25
CA GLN A 63 8.56 -7.05 -5.19
C GLN A 63 8.15 -7.76 -3.89
N MET A 64 6.87 -7.76 -3.56
CA MET A 64 6.33 -8.43 -2.38
C MET A 64 6.45 -9.94 -2.44
N ARG A 65 6.20 -10.53 -3.62
CA ARG A 65 6.43 -11.96 -3.85
C ARG A 65 7.92 -12.30 -3.71
N ALA A 66 8.81 -11.46 -4.25
CA ALA A 66 10.24 -11.65 -4.13
C ALA A 66 10.74 -11.55 -2.67
N ALA A 67 10.19 -10.62 -1.88
CA ALA A 67 10.53 -10.46 -0.46
C ALA A 67 10.07 -11.64 0.42
N THR A 68 9.05 -12.39 -0.01
CA THR A 68 8.51 -13.54 0.74
C THR A 68 9.29 -14.84 0.44
N LEU A 69 10.11 -14.87 -0.60
CA LEU A 69 10.93 -16.04 -0.94
C LEU A 69 12.11 -16.16 0.04
N PRO A 70 12.39 -17.35 0.60
CA PRO A 70 13.56 -17.57 1.42
C PRO A 70 14.82 -17.32 0.60
N ARG A 71 15.71 -16.45 1.09
CA ARG A 71 17.01 -16.21 0.47
C ARG A 71 17.87 -17.48 0.64
N PRO A 72 18.56 -17.96 -0.40
CA PRO A 72 19.39 -19.16 -0.32
C PRO A 72 20.54 -19.02 0.68
#